data_AF-A0A2N1VMR9-F1
#
_entry.id   AF-A0A2N1VMR9-F1
#
_cell.length_a   1.000
_cell.length_b   1.000
_cell.length_c   1.000
_cell.angle_alpha   90.00
_cell.angle_beta   90.00
_cell.angle_gamma   90.00
#
_symmetry.space_group_name_H-M   'P 1'
#
loop_
_entity.id
_entity.type
_entity.pdbx_description
1 polymer ?
#
loop_
_entity_poly.entity_id
_entity_poly.type
_entity_poly.pdbx_seq_one_letter_code
_entity_poly.pdbx_strand_id
1 'polypeptide(L)'
;MNRVRIFAASILLTLFAISCNNNAQEKMDTENHSVDHDAHNHGTESIELNNNEKWHVNEEMKPFIIESEKVLNTYTETESNDYLTLASQLKSKNSELINSCTMQGKSHDELHKWLHPHMDLIEKLENAENENDANVIISDLKASFNTYHTYFQ
;
A
#
# COMPACT_ATOMS: atom_id res chain seq x y z
N MET A 1 22.72 -52.73 53.39
CA MET A 1 21.45 -53.37 53.80
C MET A 1 20.48 -52.27 54.22
N ASN A 2 19.38 -52.10 53.47
CA ASN A 2 18.15 -51.37 53.81
C ASN A 2 18.21 -49.83 54.03
N ARG A 3 17.30 -48.97 53.56
CA ARG A 3 16.24 -48.94 52.52
C ARG A 3 15.88 -47.44 52.29
N VAL A 4 15.69 -47.05 51.02
CA VAL A 4 14.54 -46.30 50.43
C VAL A 4 14.01 -45.10 51.27
N ARG A 5 13.91 -43.87 50.75
CA ARG A 5 12.81 -43.42 49.87
C ARG A 5 13.10 -42.05 49.22
N ILE A 6 12.98 -42.03 47.90
CA ILE A 6 12.72 -40.87 47.03
C ILE A 6 11.29 -40.40 47.32
N PHE A 7 11.05 -39.08 47.41
CA PHE A 7 9.90 -38.34 46.86
C PHE A 7 9.93 -36.90 47.39
N ALA A 8 10.18 -35.93 46.52
CA ALA A 8 9.54 -34.61 46.52
C ALA A 8 9.92 -33.89 45.23
N ALA A 9 9.03 -33.95 44.25
CA ALA A 9 9.03 -33.04 43.12
C ALA A 9 8.73 -31.64 43.66
N SER A 10 9.59 -30.67 43.36
CA SER A 10 9.30 -29.25 43.58
C SER A 10 9.88 -28.49 42.40
N ILE A 11 9.00 -28.33 41.41
CA ILE A 11 9.11 -27.36 40.33
C ILE A 11 9.14 -25.97 40.98
N LEU A 12 10.20 -25.20 40.75
CA LEU A 12 10.11 -23.75 40.79
C LEU A 12 10.96 -23.18 39.67
N LEU A 13 10.25 -22.85 38.59
CA LEU A 13 10.70 -22.07 37.44
C LEU A 13 10.68 -20.60 37.86
N THR A 14 11.85 -19.94 37.89
CA THR A 14 11.92 -18.48 37.96
C THR A 14 12.95 -17.97 36.96
N LEU A 15 12.46 -17.66 35.77
CA LEU A 15 13.10 -16.76 34.82
C LEU A 15 13.00 -15.34 35.40
N PHE A 16 14.13 -14.76 35.81
CA PHE A 16 14.23 -13.33 36.07
C PHE A 16 14.87 -12.67 34.85
N ALA A 17 14.03 -12.11 33.98
CA ALA A 17 14.42 -11.05 33.06
C ALA A 17 14.14 -9.71 33.74
N ILE A 18 15.21 -8.99 34.09
CA ILE A 18 15.13 -7.56 34.43
C ILE A 18 16.12 -6.87 33.51
N SER A 19 15.63 -6.45 32.35
CA SER A 19 16.30 -5.45 31.52
C SER A 19 16.04 -4.09 32.14
N CYS A 20 17.10 -3.34 32.41
CA CYS A 20 17.02 -1.99 32.96
C CYS A 20 16.39 -1.02 31.96
N ASN A 21 15.40 -0.26 32.42
CA ASN A 21 14.94 0.99 31.84
C ASN A 21 14.89 2.05 32.97
N ASN A 22 15.39 3.26 32.69
CA ASN A 22 15.15 4.58 33.32
C ASN A 22 16.33 5.51 32.92
N ASN A 23 16.18 6.80 32.64
CA ASN A 23 15.15 7.82 32.88
C ASN A 23 15.41 8.97 31.86
N ALA A 24 14.38 9.59 31.24
CA ALA A 24 13.82 10.93 31.53
C ALA A 24 14.82 12.11 31.33
N GLN A 25 14.54 13.28 30.74
CA GLN A 25 13.38 14.05 30.26
C GLN A 25 14.02 15.30 29.57
N GLU A 26 13.53 15.89 28.46
CA GLU A 26 12.66 17.07 28.47
C GLU A 26 12.33 17.58 27.05
N LYS A 27 11.16 18.23 26.99
CA LYS A 27 10.42 18.90 25.90
C LYS A 27 11.17 20.09 25.25
N MET A 28 11.02 20.29 23.93
CA MET A 28 10.34 21.47 23.35
C MET A 28 10.22 21.40 21.82
N ASP A 29 9.01 21.70 21.37
CA ASP A 29 8.47 21.98 20.03
C ASP A 29 9.45 22.26 18.88
N THR A 30 9.35 21.46 17.83
CA THR A 30 9.39 21.93 16.43
C THR A 30 8.52 21.00 15.61
N GLU A 31 7.38 21.54 15.17
CA GLU A 31 6.52 20.96 14.16
C GLU A 31 7.33 20.90 12.85
N ASN A 32 7.83 19.71 12.53
CA ASN A 32 8.34 19.38 11.22
C ASN A 32 7.64 18.09 10.82
N HIS A 33 6.70 18.20 9.89
CA HIS A 33 6.01 17.09 9.28
C HIS A 33 7.01 16.38 8.35
N SER A 34 7.99 15.70 8.92
CA SER A 34 8.73 14.66 8.23
C SER A 34 7.79 13.47 8.16
N VAL A 35 7.10 13.33 7.03
CA VAL A 35 6.52 12.06 6.61
C VAL A 35 7.70 11.11 6.43
N ASP A 36 8.01 10.41 7.51
CA ASP A 36 8.85 9.23 7.50
C ASP A 36 8.05 8.20 6.70
N HIS A 37 8.42 8.03 5.43
CA HIS A 37 7.99 6.88 4.64
C HIS A 37 8.64 5.67 5.30
N ASP A 38 7.92 5.13 6.28
CA ASP A 38 8.23 3.89 6.95
C ASP A 38 8.56 2.85 5.88
N ALA A 39 9.67 2.14 6.10
CA ALA A 39 10.16 1.12 5.20
C ALA A 39 9.21 -0.09 5.25
N HIS A 40 8.08 0.02 4.54
CA HIS A 40 7.07 -1.01 4.48
C HIS A 40 7.63 -2.22 3.72
N ASN A 41 7.84 -3.28 4.50
CA ASN A 41 8.06 -4.64 4.02
C ASN A 41 6.98 -4.98 2.96
N HIS A 42 7.37 -4.97 1.68
CA HIS A 42 6.49 -5.11 0.51
C HIS A 42 5.92 -6.54 0.37
N GLY A 43 5.07 -6.97 1.30
CA GLY A 43 4.04 -7.94 1.02
C GLY A 43 2.83 -7.20 0.47
N THR A 44 2.31 -7.58 -0.70
CA THR A 44 1.04 -7.04 -1.21
C THR A 44 -0.07 -7.45 -0.26
N GLU A 45 -0.49 -6.54 0.62
CA GLU A 45 -1.63 -6.78 1.49
C GLU A 45 -2.89 -6.92 0.63
N SER A 46 -3.67 -7.97 0.86
CA SER A 46 -4.92 -8.19 0.12
C SER A 46 -5.98 -7.18 0.52
N ILE A 47 -6.74 -6.69 -0.46
CA ILE A 47 -7.88 -5.80 -0.26
C ILE A 47 -9.09 -6.61 0.23
N GLU A 48 -9.76 -6.11 1.26
CA GLU A 48 -10.99 -6.71 1.80
C GLU A 48 -12.25 -6.02 1.26
N LEU A 49 -13.39 -6.72 1.23
CA LEU A 49 -14.69 -6.08 0.99
C LEU A 49 -15.26 -5.50 2.30
N ASN A 50 -16.01 -4.41 2.20
CA ASN A 50 -16.76 -3.83 3.31
C ASN A 50 -18.04 -4.64 3.55
N ASN A 51 -17.98 -5.70 4.38
CA ASN A 51 -19.13 -6.56 4.65
C ASN A 51 -19.81 -7.06 3.35
N ASN A 52 -19.00 -7.58 2.41
CA ASN A 52 -19.41 -8.00 1.07
C ASN A 52 -19.80 -6.88 0.10
N GLU A 53 -19.69 -5.61 0.49
CA GLU A 53 -19.88 -4.45 -0.37
C GLU A 53 -18.54 -3.82 -0.78
N LYS A 54 -18.56 -3.01 -1.84
CA LYS A 54 -17.40 -2.22 -2.27
C LYS A 54 -17.18 -1.02 -1.35
N TRP A 55 -15.94 -0.59 -1.22
CA TRP A 55 -15.58 0.64 -0.55
C TRP A 55 -16.01 1.85 -1.37
N HIS A 56 -16.59 2.84 -0.71
CA HIS A 56 -16.89 4.11 -1.35
C HIS A 56 -15.61 4.96 -1.41
N VAL A 57 -15.29 5.42 -2.61
CA VAL A 57 -14.29 6.46 -2.84
C VAL A 57 -15.00 7.80 -2.82
N ASN A 58 -14.35 8.81 -2.24
CA ASN A 58 -14.96 10.13 -2.16
C ASN A 58 -15.16 10.75 -3.56
N GLU A 59 -16.22 11.53 -3.72
CA GLU A 59 -16.63 12.09 -5.01
C GLU A 59 -15.54 12.99 -5.64
N GLU A 60 -14.75 13.70 -4.84
CA GLU A 60 -13.66 14.54 -5.33
C GLU A 60 -12.49 13.75 -5.96
N MET A 61 -12.34 12.47 -5.61
CA MET A 61 -11.26 11.62 -6.11
C MET A 61 -11.63 10.91 -7.42
N LYS A 62 -12.93 10.60 -7.61
CA LYS A 62 -13.44 9.81 -8.74
C LYS A 62 -13.04 10.36 -10.12
N PRO A 63 -13.06 11.68 -10.39
CA PRO A 63 -12.63 12.21 -11.69
C PRO A 63 -11.22 11.79 -12.07
N PHE A 64 -10.28 11.76 -11.12
CA PHE A 64 -8.89 11.42 -11.39
C PHE A 64 -8.70 9.93 -11.69
N ILE A 65 -9.50 9.06 -11.09
CA ILE A 65 -9.52 7.62 -11.39
C ILE A 65 -10.07 7.39 -12.79
N ILE A 66 -11.22 8.00 -13.10
CA ILE A 66 -11.89 7.89 -14.41
C ILE A 66 -10.98 8.43 -15.51
N GLU A 67 -10.34 9.56 -15.29
CA GLU A 67 -9.41 10.15 -16.26
C GLU A 67 -8.15 9.31 -16.44
N SER A 68 -7.60 8.73 -15.37
CA SER A 68 -6.46 7.81 -15.46
C SER A 68 -6.77 6.59 -16.31
N GLU A 69 -7.91 5.94 -16.04
CA GLU A 69 -8.35 4.78 -16.82
C GLU A 69 -8.64 5.15 -18.28
N LYS A 70 -9.26 6.32 -18.52
CA LYS A 70 -9.50 6.83 -19.87
C LYS A 70 -8.20 7.05 -20.65
N VAL A 71 -7.17 7.60 -20.03
CA VAL A 71 -5.87 7.80 -20.66
C VAL A 71 -5.24 6.45 -21.05
N LEU A 72 -5.28 5.46 -20.15
CA LEU A 72 -4.79 4.10 -20.42
C LEU A 72 -5.55 3.42 -21.58
N ASN A 73 -6.89 3.56 -21.59
CA ASN A 73 -7.73 3.00 -22.64
C ASN A 73 -7.46 3.70 -23.98
N THR A 74 -7.34 5.02 -23.99
CA THR A 74 -7.01 5.79 -25.21
C THR A 74 -5.67 5.35 -25.78
N TYR A 75 -4.65 5.18 -24.95
CA TYR A 75 -3.35 4.64 -25.39
C TYR A 75 -3.51 3.28 -26.08
N THR A 76 -4.29 2.38 -25.47
CA THR A 76 -4.53 1.03 -26.01
C THR A 76 -5.32 1.06 -27.32
N GLU A 77 -6.41 1.83 -27.36
CA GLU A 77 -7.32 1.89 -28.52
C GLU A 77 -6.68 2.55 -29.74
N THR A 78 -5.76 3.49 -29.51
CA THR A 78 -5.03 4.18 -30.57
C THR A 78 -3.76 3.44 -31.01
N GLU A 79 -3.44 2.30 -30.37
CA GLU A 79 -2.19 1.56 -30.58
C GLU A 79 -0.96 2.48 -30.50
N SER A 80 -0.99 3.43 -29.55
CA SER A 80 0.13 4.34 -29.33
C SER A 80 1.36 3.58 -28.85
N ASN A 81 2.54 4.10 -29.17
CA ASN A 81 3.84 3.60 -28.68
C ASN A 81 4.54 4.58 -27.72
N ASP A 82 3.91 5.72 -27.42
CA ASP A 82 4.47 6.75 -26.53
C ASP A 82 4.14 6.45 -25.06
N TYR A 83 4.71 5.35 -24.56
CA TYR A 83 4.47 4.89 -23.19
C TYR A 83 5.03 5.86 -22.13
N LEU A 84 6.00 6.71 -22.48
CA LEU A 84 6.55 7.72 -21.59
C LEU A 84 5.54 8.85 -21.37
N THR A 85 4.84 9.30 -22.41
CA THR A 85 3.72 10.24 -22.26
C THR A 85 2.58 9.62 -21.44
N LEU A 86 2.25 8.34 -21.68
CA LEU A 86 1.27 7.62 -20.85
C LEU A 86 1.68 7.61 -19.37
N ALA A 87 2.93 7.25 -19.05
CA ALA A 87 3.44 7.24 -17.68
C ALA A 87 3.34 8.61 -17.02
N SER A 88 3.75 9.67 -17.74
CA SER A 88 3.67 11.04 -17.24
C SER A 88 2.22 11.47 -16.94
N GLN A 89 1.27 11.10 -17.81
CA GLN A 89 -0.14 11.43 -17.60
C GLN A 89 -0.71 10.69 -16.39
N LEU A 90 -0.45 9.38 -16.27
CA LEU A 90 -0.90 8.57 -15.13
C LEU A 90 -0.30 9.07 -13.81
N LYS A 91 0.99 9.41 -13.79
CA LYS A 91 1.68 9.98 -12.61
C LYS A 91 1.07 11.31 -12.18
N SER A 92 0.74 12.18 -13.14
CA SER A 92 0.04 13.44 -12.86
C SER A 92 -1.34 13.18 -12.25
N LYS A 93 -2.11 12.23 -12.79
CA LYS A 93 -3.44 11.90 -12.27
C LYS A 93 -3.40 11.24 -10.88
N ASN A 94 -2.41 10.38 -10.61
CA ASN A 94 -2.20 9.88 -9.25
C ASN A 94 -1.87 10.98 -8.26
N SER A 95 -1.08 11.99 -8.67
CA SER A 95 -0.80 13.14 -7.81
C SER A 95 -2.08 13.93 -7.49
N GLU A 96 -2.94 14.16 -8.49
CA GLU A 96 -4.24 14.82 -8.29
C GLU A 96 -5.20 13.99 -7.40
N LEU A 97 -5.21 12.67 -7.57
CA LEU A 97 -5.97 11.74 -6.74
C LEU A 97 -5.53 11.80 -5.26
N ILE A 98 -4.23 11.74 -5.01
CA ILE A 98 -3.68 11.81 -3.64
C ILE A 98 -4.02 13.16 -3.01
N ASN A 99 -3.83 14.25 -3.76
CA ASN A 99 -4.09 15.60 -3.27
C ASN A 99 -5.58 15.88 -3.02
N SER A 100 -6.48 15.13 -3.64
CA SER A 100 -7.94 15.23 -3.42
C SER A 100 -8.45 14.30 -2.33
N CYS A 101 -7.63 13.42 -1.76
CA CYS A 101 -8.09 12.47 -0.76
C CYS A 101 -8.53 13.14 0.53
N THR A 102 -9.82 13.05 0.85
CA THR A 102 -10.36 13.39 2.18
C THR A 102 -10.88 12.17 2.95
N MET A 103 -10.62 10.95 2.43
CA MET A 103 -11.01 9.69 3.06
C MET A 103 -10.24 9.46 4.37
N GLN A 104 -10.89 8.79 5.32
CA GLN A 104 -10.29 8.41 6.61
C GLN A 104 -10.78 7.02 7.02
N GLY A 105 -10.03 6.35 7.90
CA GLY A 105 -10.37 5.05 8.44
C GLY A 105 -10.22 3.92 7.40
N LYS A 106 -10.95 2.82 7.60
CA LYS A 106 -10.68 1.57 6.85
C LYS A 106 -10.81 1.72 5.32
N SER A 107 -11.72 2.54 4.81
CA SER A 107 -11.82 2.75 3.35
C SER A 107 -10.56 3.40 2.76
N HIS A 108 -9.91 4.29 3.52
CA HIS A 108 -8.64 4.90 3.15
C HIS A 108 -7.51 3.86 3.16
N ASP A 109 -7.41 3.06 4.23
CA ASP A 109 -6.40 2.01 4.35
C ASP A 109 -6.52 0.98 3.21
N GLU A 110 -7.73 0.56 2.87
CA GLU A 110 -7.97 -0.37 1.76
C GLU A 110 -7.65 0.26 0.40
N LEU A 111 -7.94 1.55 0.21
CA LEU A 111 -7.55 2.26 -1.02
C LEU A 111 -6.03 2.34 -1.16
N HIS A 112 -5.29 2.51 -0.05
CA HIS A 112 -3.83 2.50 -0.06
C HIS A 112 -3.24 1.17 -0.52
N LYS A 113 -3.84 0.04 -0.14
CA LYS A 113 -3.43 -1.30 -0.60
C LYS A 113 -3.54 -1.46 -2.12
N TRP A 114 -4.46 -0.74 -2.76
CA TRP A 114 -4.55 -0.68 -4.22
C TRP A 114 -3.59 0.37 -4.82
N LEU A 115 -3.62 1.59 -4.28
CA LEU A 115 -2.94 2.73 -4.89
C LEU A 115 -1.42 2.57 -4.86
N HIS A 116 -0.86 2.02 -3.79
CA HIS A 116 0.59 1.83 -3.66
C HIS A 116 1.19 0.93 -4.76
N PRO A 117 0.76 -0.34 -4.94
CA PRO A 117 1.26 -1.15 -6.05
C PRO A 117 0.86 -0.60 -7.43
N HIS A 118 -0.24 0.14 -7.54
CA HIS A 118 -0.61 0.82 -8.78
C HIS A 118 0.40 1.93 -9.16
N MET A 119 0.87 2.71 -8.18
CA MET A 119 1.92 3.71 -8.37
C MET A 119 3.26 3.06 -8.77
N ASP A 120 3.63 1.94 -8.14
CA ASP A 120 4.84 1.20 -8.52
C ASP A 120 4.81 0.74 -9.99
N LEU A 121 3.64 0.37 -10.52
CA LEU A 121 3.49 0.04 -11.93
C LEU A 121 3.72 1.24 -12.84
N ILE A 122 3.25 2.43 -12.46
CA ILE A 122 3.47 3.66 -13.22
C ILE A 122 4.96 4.05 -13.20
N GLU A 123 5.63 3.92 -12.06
CA GLU A 123 7.07 4.14 -11.96
C GLU A 123 7.86 3.14 -12.82
N LYS A 124 7.46 1.86 -12.83
CA LYS A 124 8.05 0.88 -13.74
C LYS A 124 7.82 1.26 -15.20
N LEU A 125 6.64 1.76 -15.56
CA LEU A 125 6.34 2.21 -16.93
C LEU A 125 7.22 3.39 -17.35
N GLU A 126 7.43 4.35 -16.46
CA GLU A 126 8.31 5.51 -16.68
C GLU A 126 9.77 5.09 -16.93
N ASN A 127 10.18 3.94 -16.37
CA ASN A 127 11.53 3.40 -16.48
C ASN A 127 11.65 2.19 -17.44
N ALA A 128 10.61 1.90 -18.23
CA ALA A 128 10.64 0.78 -19.16
C ALA A 128 11.73 0.98 -20.24
N GLU A 129 12.50 -0.06 -20.54
CA GLU A 129 13.62 0.04 -21.49
C GLU A 129 13.16 0.06 -22.96
N ASN A 130 12.01 -0.57 -23.24
CA ASN A 130 11.47 -0.74 -24.57
C ASN A 130 9.96 -0.99 -24.54
N GLU A 131 9.36 -1.00 -25.72
CA GLU A 131 7.92 -1.16 -25.91
C GLU A 131 7.39 -2.52 -25.41
N ASN A 132 8.18 -3.60 -25.50
CA ASN A 132 7.72 -4.91 -25.03
C ASN A 132 7.58 -4.92 -23.50
N ASP A 133 8.57 -4.37 -22.78
CA ASP A 133 8.50 -4.24 -21.32
C ASP A 133 7.36 -3.31 -20.91
N ALA A 134 7.19 -2.18 -21.61
CA ALA A 134 6.07 -1.28 -21.40
C ALA A 134 4.70 -1.97 -21.58
N ASN A 135 4.55 -2.80 -22.62
CA ASN A 135 3.30 -3.52 -22.89
C ASN A 135 2.93 -4.53 -21.80
N VAL A 136 3.92 -5.18 -21.17
CA VAL A 136 3.68 -6.04 -19.99
C VAL A 136 3.14 -5.20 -18.83
N ILE A 137 3.81 -4.08 -18.53
CA ILE A 137 3.41 -3.17 -17.43
C ILE A 137 2.03 -2.55 -17.69
N ILE A 138 1.71 -2.21 -18.94
CA ILE A 138 0.39 -1.70 -19.35
C ILE A 138 -0.70 -2.74 -19.12
N SER A 139 -0.42 -4.03 -19.36
CA SER A 139 -1.34 -5.12 -19.03
C SER A 139 -1.58 -5.20 -17.52
N ASP A 140 -0.53 -5.06 -16.71
CA ASP A 140 -0.64 -5.05 -15.25
C ASP A 140 -1.41 -3.82 -14.74
N LEU A 141 -1.25 -2.65 -15.36
CA LEU A 141 -2.04 -1.45 -15.07
C LEU A 141 -3.53 -1.68 -15.33
N LYS A 142 -3.90 -2.36 -16.42
CA LYS A 142 -5.29 -2.74 -16.68
C LYS A 142 -5.81 -3.70 -15.62
N ALA A 143 -5.01 -4.68 -15.20
CA ALA A 143 -5.37 -5.58 -14.11
C ALA A 143 -5.55 -4.83 -12.78
N SER A 144 -4.74 -3.80 -12.53
CA SER A 144 -4.88 -2.90 -11.38
C SER A 144 -6.21 -2.14 -11.40
N PHE A 145 -6.64 -1.61 -12.54
CA PHE A 145 -7.97 -0.99 -12.66
C PHE A 145 -9.12 -2.00 -12.50
N ASN A 146 -8.97 -3.23 -12.99
CA ASN A 146 -9.94 -4.29 -12.72
C ASN A 146 -10.04 -4.62 -11.22
N THR A 147 -8.90 -4.59 -10.52
CA THR A 147 -8.86 -4.74 -9.06
C THR A 147 -9.60 -3.58 -8.40
N TYR A 148 -9.35 -2.33 -8.81
CA TYR A 148 -10.10 -1.17 -8.33
C TYR A 148 -11.62 -1.40 -8.48
N HIS A 149 -12.09 -1.75 -9.69
CA HIS A 149 -13.50 -1.98 -9.96
C HIS A 149 -14.10 -3.17 -9.20
N THR A 150 -13.28 -4.10 -8.71
CA THR A 150 -13.74 -5.22 -7.89
C THR A 150 -14.07 -4.76 -6.47
N TYR A 151 -13.26 -3.86 -5.91
CA TYR A 151 -13.31 -3.51 -4.49
C TYR A 151 -13.86 -2.11 -4.19
N PHE A 152 -13.95 -1.21 -5.17
CA PHE A 152 -14.30 0.21 -4.97
C PHE A 152 -15.43 0.69 -5.88
N GLN A 153 -16.13 1.74 -5.44
CA GLN A 153 -17.22 2.42 -6.17
C GLN A 153 -17.33 3.91 -5.84
#